data_AF-A0A6N2ADG0-F1
#
_entry.id   AF-A0A6N2ADG0-F1
#
_cell.length_a   1.000
_cell.length_b   1.000
_cell.length_c   1.000
_cell.angle_alpha   90.00
_cell.angle_beta   90.00
_cell.angle_gamma   90.00
#
_symmetry.space_group_name_H-M   'P 1'
#
loop_
_entity.id
_entity.type
_entity.pdbx_description
1 polymer ?
#
loop_
_entity_poly.entity_id
_entity_poly.type
_entity_poly.pdbx_seq_one_letter_code
_entity_poly.pdbx_strand_id
1 'polypeptide(L)'
;IGLINMQVWNRAAIGKLCWDLANKEDKLWIKWIHAYYLKDQIEWQKRDQASWMIRKIMNAKHIVDQCQPRQEKGVIKHIYDYLRGEKIKPEWRCLMFKNAARPKSSFTLWILMNRKLATVDRLTK
;
A
#
# COMPACT_ATOMS: atom_id res chain seq x y z
N ILE A 1 0.19 -16.93 -4.19
CA ILE A 1 0.65 -15.87 -5.10
C ILE A 1 1.21 -14.70 -4.32
N GLY A 2 1.08 -14.59 -2.99
CA GLY A 2 1.60 -13.40 -2.30
C GLY A 2 1.02 -12.12 -2.91
N LEU A 3 -0.26 -12.22 -3.31
CA LEU A 3 -1.01 -11.10 -3.87
C LEU A 3 -0.94 -9.99 -2.85
N ILE A 4 -0.39 -8.86 -3.28
CA ILE A 4 -0.43 -7.63 -2.51
C ILE A 4 -1.91 -7.34 -2.26
N ASN A 5 -2.30 -7.17 -1.00
CA ASN A 5 -3.61 -6.61 -0.70
C ASN A 5 -3.69 -5.22 -1.34
N MET A 6 -4.35 -5.13 -2.50
CA MET A 6 -4.39 -3.92 -3.32
C MET A 6 -5.09 -2.78 -2.59
N GLN A 7 -6.08 -3.07 -1.75
CA GLN A 7 -6.76 -2.05 -0.96
C GLN A 7 -5.79 -1.42 0.07
N VAL A 8 -5.00 -2.25 0.75
CA VAL A 8 -3.98 -1.78 1.70
C VAL A 8 -2.84 -1.07 0.98
N TRP A 9 -2.44 -1.55 -0.21
CA TRP A 9 -1.42 -0.90 -1.03
C TRP A 9 -1.86 0.47 -1.54
N ASN A 10 -3.12 0.60 -1.95
CA ASN A 10 -3.71 1.88 -2.34
C ASN A 10 -3.74 2.86 -1.14
N ARG A 11 -4.10 2.38 0.06
CA ARG A 11 -4.01 3.19 1.29
C ARG A 11 -2.58 3.63 1.57
N ALA A 12 -1.60 2.73 1.43
CA ALA A 12 -0.20 3.05 1.60
C ALA A 12 0.32 4.06 0.57
N ALA A 13 -0.13 3.97 -0.69
CA ALA A 13 0.20 4.92 -1.73
C ALA A 13 -0.34 6.33 -1.43
N ILE A 14 -1.59 6.43 -0.94
CA ILE A 14 -2.16 7.71 -0.48
C ILE A 14 -1.38 8.25 0.72
N GLY A 15 -1.02 7.39 1.68
CA GLY A 15 -0.16 7.77 2.81
C GLY A 15 1.19 8.33 2.35
N LYS A 16 1.80 7.72 1.33
CA LYS A 16 3.04 8.25 0.74
C LYS A 16 2.85 9.61 0.08
N LEU A 17 1.72 9.87 -0.58
CA LEU A 17 1.42 11.21 -1.11
C LEU A 17 1.29 12.24 0.01
N CYS A 18 0.69 11.86 1.14
CA CYS A 18 0.62 12.72 2.32
C CYS A 18 2.00 12.97 2.93
N TRP A 19 2.85 11.94 3.02
CA TRP A 19 4.23 12.09 3.48
C TRP A 19 5.06 12.99 2.55
N ASP A 20 4.94 12.81 1.23
CA ASP A 20 5.58 13.67 0.23
C ASP A 20 5.13 15.13 0.43
N LEU A 21 3.83 15.37 0.66
CA LEU A 21 3.30 16.72 0.85
C LEU A 21 3.87 17.42 2.10
N ALA A 22 4.22 16.66 3.13
CA ALA A 22 4.82 17.17 4.36
C ALA A 22 6.36 17.30 4.32
N ASN A 23 7.06 16.46 3.52
CA ASN A 23 8.54 16.36 3.56
C ASN A 23 9.23 16.75 2.24
N LYS A 24 8.50 16.90 1.13
CA LYS A 24 9.07 17.16 -0.21
C LYS A 24 8.46 18.39 -0.86
N GLU A 25 8.90 19.56 -0.43
CA GLU A 25 8.42 20.83 -0.97
C GLU A 25 8.86 21.11 -2.42
N ASP A 26 9.80 20.35 -2.97
CA ASP A 26 10.39 20.67 -4.28
C ASP A 26 9.51 20.35 -5.49
N LYS A 27 8.43 19.57 -5.33
CA LYS A 27 7.56 19.23 -6.47
C LYS A 27 6.51 20.30 -6.69
N LEU A 28 6.30 20.68 -7.96
CA LEU A 28 5.36 21.74 -8.35
C LEU A 28 3.93 21.51 -7.82
N TRP A 29 3.41 20.29 -7.91
CA TRP A 29 2.06 19.97 -7.41
C TRP A 29 1.95 20.09 -5.88
N ILE A 30 3.05 19.92 -5.14
CA ILE A 30 3.12 20.10 -3.69
C ILE A 30 3.15 21.59 -3.36
N LYS A 31 4.01 22.37 -4.03
CA LYS A 31 4.02 23.84 -3.90
C LYS A 31 2.65 24.46 -4.23
N TRP A 32 1.99 23.95 -5.27
CA TRP A 32 0.65 24.39 -5.66
C TRP A 32 -0.38 24.09 -4.56
N ILE A 33 -0.35 22.90 -3.95
CA ILE A 33 -1.23 22.57 -2.82
C ILE A 33 -0.94 23.50 -1.63
N HIS A 34 0.32 23.74 -1.28
CA HIS A 34 0.68 24.64 -0.19
C HIS A 34 0.20 26.08 -0.45
N ALA A 35 0.42 26.60 -1.65
CA ALA A 35 0.01 27.95 -2.02
C ALA A 35 -1.51 28.14 -2.12
N TYR A 36 -2.25 27.09 -2.50
CA TYR A 36 -3.70 27.18 -2.70
C TYR A 36 -4.50 26.77 -1.46
N TYR A 37 -4.09 25.71 -0.76
CA TYR A 37 -4.84 25.13 0.35
C TYR A 37 -4.28 25.49 1.74
N LEU A 38 -2.96 25.69 1.89
CA LEU A 38 -2.31 25.92 3.20
C LEU A 38 -1.91 27.38 3.49
N LYS A 39 -2.03 28.29 2.51
CA LYS A 39 -1.57 29.69 2.62
C LYS A 39 -2.12 30.49 3.83
N ASP A 40 -3.30 30.14 4.35
CA ASP A 40 -3.98 30.87 5.45
C ASP A 40 -4.34 30.00 6.66
N GLN A 41 -3.70 28.83 6.86
CA GLN A 41 -4.08 27.91 7.95
C GLN A 41 -2.88 27.35 8.72
N ILE A 42 -3.04 27.29 10.05
CA ILE A 42 -2.08 26.70 10.99
C ILE A 42 -2.23 25.16 11.03
N GLU A 43 -3.38 24.64 10.60
CA GLU A 43 -3.68 23.20 10.64
C GLU A 43 -4.24 22.67 9.32
N TRP A 44 -4.03 21.37 9.11
CA TRP A 44 -4.51 20.56 8.00
C TRP A 44 -6.03 20.32 8.05
N GLN A 45 -6.81 21.34 8.40
CA GLN A 45 -8.25 21.20 8.53
C GLN A 45 -8.94 21.14 7.17
N LYS A 46 -10.00 20.33 7.14
CA LYS A 46 -10.83 20.04 5.95
C LYS A 46 -11.40 21.35 5.38
N ARG A 47 -10.78 21.86 4.32
CA ARG A 47 -11.45 22.83 3.46
C ARG A 47 -12.54 22.07 2.69
N ASP A 48 -13.81 22.45 2.87
CA ASP A 48 -14.92 21.84 2.11
C ASP A 48 -14.78 22.06 0.59
N GLN A 49 -14.00 23.07 0.20
CA GLN A 49 -13.63 23.41 -1.18
C GLN A 49 -12.47 22.56 -1.75
N ALA A 50 -11.89 21.64 -0.97
CA ALA A 50 -10.83 20.77 -1.48
C ALA A 50 -11.39 19.64 -2.33
N SER A 51 -10.69 19.30 -3.42
CA SER A 51 -11.09 18.17 -4.26
C SER A 51 -11.08 16.86 -3.46
N TRP A 52 -11.91 15.90 -3.87
CA TRP A 52 -12.04 14.62 -3.18
C TRP A 52 -10.70 13.92 -2.94
N MET A 53 -9.79 14.01 -3.91
CA MET A 53 -8.44 13.42 -3.81
C MET A 53 -7.59 14.11 -2.74
N ILE A 54 -7.59 15.44 -2.69
CA ILE A 54 -6.84 16.20 -1.67
C ILE A 54 -7.39 15.89 -0.28
N ARG A 55 -8.72 15.84 -0.13
CA ARG A 55 -9.36 15.42 1.13
C ARG A 55 -8.92 14.01 1.56
N LYS A 56 -8.81 13.07 0.61
CA LYS A 56 -8.29 11.72 0.88
C LYS A 56 -6.83 11.72 1.34
N ILE A 57 -5.98 12.54 0.73
CA ILE A 57 -4.56 12.66 1.09
C ILE A 57 -4.42 13.29 2.49
N MET A 58 -5.12 14.39 2.77
CA MET A 58 -5.09 15.05 4.08
C MET A 58 -5.59 14.14 5.20
N ASN A 59 -6.68 13.39 4.95
CA ASN A 59 -7.17 12.41 5.92
C ASN A 59 -6.15 11.28 6.18
N ALA A 60 -5.22 10.99 5.27
CA ALA A 60 -4.20 9.95 5.47
C ALA A 60 -3.05 10.38 6.39
N LYS A 61 -3.05 11.63 6.87
CA LYS A 61 -2.04 12.18 7.79
C LYS A 61 -1.88 11.32 9.05
N HIS A 62 -2.97 10.85 9.67
CA HIS A 62 -2.90 9.97 10.84
C HIS A 62 -2.08 8.69 10.60
N ILE A 63 -2.11 8.13 9.38
CA ILE A 63 -1.34 6.93 9.03
C ILE A 63 0.15 7.26 8.98
N VAL A 64 0.49 8.43 8.45
CA VAL A 64 1.87 8.90 8.33
C VAL A 64 2.44 9.26 9.70
N ASP A 65 1.66 9.96 10.52
CA ASP A 65 2.06 10.38 11.87
C ASP A 65 2.33 9.17 12.78
N GLN A 66 1.55 8.10 12.65
CA GLN A 66 1.75 6.85 13.40
C GLN A 66 2.91 6.00 12.87
N CYS A 67 3.17 6.02 11.57
CA CYS A 67 4.18 5.18 10.93
C CYS A 67 5.59 5.81 10.93
N GLN A 68 5.69 7.15 11.02
CA GLN A 68 6.92 7.94 10.97
C GLN A 68 7.99 7.38 10.01
N PRO A 69 7.72 7.31 8.69
CA PRO A 69 8.69 6.77 7.75
C PRO A 69 9.94 7.65 7.69
N ARG A 70 11.08 7.10 8.15
CA ARG A 70 12.38 7.80 8.26
C ARG A 70 13.20 7.88 6.98
N GLN A 71 12.87 7.08 5.96
CA GLN A 71 13.69 6.94 4.74
C GLN A 71 12.90 7.31 3.50
N GLU A 72 13.52 8.05 2.58
CA GLU A 72 12.86 8.42 1.31
C GLU A 72 12.61 7.23 0.37
N LYS A 73 13.46 6.20 0.47
CA LYS A 73 13.37 5.01 -0.37
C LYS A 73 12.49 3.97 0.31
N GLY A 74 11.46 3.52 -0.41
CA GLY A 74 10.60 2.42 0.06
C GLY A 74 9.50 2.84 1.06
N VAL A 75 9.17 4.13 1.17
CA VAL A 75 8.09 4.67 2.04
C VAL A 75 6.78 3.90 1.89
N ILE A 76 6.36 3.61 0.65
CA ILE A 76 5.12 2.87 0.37
C ILE A 76 5.17 1.47 1.00
N LYS A 77 6.31 0.78 0.89
CA LYS A 77 6.47 -0.56 1.47
C LYS A 77 6.44 -0.50 2.99
N HIS A 78 7.09 0.50 3.59
CA HIS A 78 7.08 0.69 5.04
C HIS A 78 5.65 0.94 5.58
N ILE A 79 4.91 1.88 4.97
CA ILE A 79 3.51 2.14 5.33
C ILE A 79 2.64 0.92 5.06
N TYR A 80 2.88 0.20 3.96
CA TYR A 80 2.14 -1.01 3.62
C TYR A 80 2.34 -2.12 4.67
N ASP A 81 3.59 -2.37 5.07
CA ASP A 81 3.93 -3.37 6.08
C ASP A 81 3.33 -2.97 7.44
N TYR A 82 3.35 -1.67 7.79
CA TYR A 82 2.67 -1.12 8.97
C TYR A 82 1.15 -1.37 8.95
N LEU A 83 0.47 -0.98 7.86
CA LEU A 83 -0.99 -1.15 7.71
C LEU A 83 -1.42 -2.62 7.63
N ARG A 84 -0.54 -3.50 7.17
CA ARG A 84 -0.79 -4.93 7.06
C ARG A 84 -0.65 -5.66 8.40
N GLY A 85 0.11 -5.10 9.33
CA GLY A 85 0.49 -5.71 10.60
C GLY A 85 1.48 -6.86 10.44
N GLU A 86 1.98 -7.39 11.57
CA GLU A 86 2.81 -8.60 11.56
C GLU A 86 1.99 -9.79 11.08
N LYS A 87 2.32 -10.28 9.88
CA LYS A 87 1.86 -11.57 9.39
C LYS A 87 3.08 -12.43 9.15
N ILE A 88 3.03 -13.65 9.70
CA ILE A 88 4.01 -14.70 9.43
C ILE A 88 4.15 -14.79 7.91
N LYS A 89 5.39 -14.60 7.43
CA LYS A 89 5.68 -14.77 6.01
C LYS A 89 5.39 -16.24 5.70
N PRO A 90 4.46 -16.54 4.78
CA PRO A 90 4.15 -17.93 4.48
C PRO A 90 5.39 -18.61 3.90
N GLU A 91 5.68 -19.82 4.36
CA GLU A 91 6.85 -20.60 3.94
C GLU A 91 6.93 -20.78 2.41
N TRP A 92 5.76 -20.90 1.77
CA TRP A 92 5.66 -21.03 0.32
C TRP A 92 6.07 -19.79 -0.49
N ARG A 93 6.42 -18.66 0.15
CA ARG A 93 6.84 -17.44 -0.55
C ARG A 93 8.03 -17.71 -1.48
N CYS A 94 9.02 -18.50 -1.06
CA CYS A 94 10.18 -18.83 -1.90
C CYS A 94 9.85 -19.78 -3.05
N LEU A 95 8.84 -20.64 -2.89
CA LEU A 95 8.37 -21.53 -3.96
C LEU A 95 7.64 -20.76 -5.07
N MET A 96 7.01 -19.63 -4.70
CA MET A 96 6.20 -18.80 -5.58
C MET A 96 6.98 -17.63 -6.21
N PHE A 97 7.97 -17.06 -5.52
CA PHE A 97 8.76 -15.91 -5.96
C PHE A 97 10.23 -16.28 -6.05
N LYS A 98 10.91 -15.88 -7.14
CA LYS A 98 12.27 -16.30 -7.53
C LYS A 98 12.38 -17.75 -8.02
N ASN A 99 11.28 -18.32 -8.51
CA ASN A 99 11.27 -19.63 -9.16
C ASN A 99 11.41 -19.45 -10.68
N ALA A 100 12.27 -20.25 -11.33
CA ALA A 100 12.40 -20.30 -12.80
C ALA A 100 11.25 -21.06 -13.49
N ALA A 101 10.31 -21.59 -12.72
CA ALA A 101 9.13 -22.27 -13.21
C ALA A 101 8.23 -21.36 -14.05
N ARG A 102 7.56 -21.96 -15.04
CA ARG A 102 6.60 -21.27 -15.89
C ARG A 102 5.44 -20.70 -15.05
N PRO A 103 4.84 -19.55 -15.43
CA PRO A 103 3.71 -18.97 -14.70
C PRO A 103 2.55 -19.95 -14.46
N LYS A 104 2.29 -20.85 -15.42
CA LYS A 104 1.28 -21.92 -15.28
C LYS A 104 1.60 -22.86 -14.12
N SER A 105 2.84 -23.31 -13.98
CA SER A 105 3.28 -24.21 -12.90
C SER A 105 3.19 -23.53 -11.52
N SER A 106 3.62 -22.26 -11.43
CA SER A 106 3.50 -21.47 -10.20
C SER A 106 2.03 -21.26 -9.81
N PHE A 107 1.15 -21.02 -10.78
CA PHE A 107 -0.28 -20.87 -10.55
C PHE A 107 -0.92 -22.18 -10.07
N THR A 108 -0.63 -23.31 -10.72
CA THR A 108 -1.12 -24.63 -10.29
C THR A 108 -0.64 -24.99 -8.90
N LEU A 109 0.65 -24.76 -8.59
CA LEU A 109 1.21 -24.96 -7.25
C LEU A 109 0.50 -24.10 -6.21
N TRP A 110 0.19 -22.84 -6.52
CA TRP A 110 -0.57 -22.00 -5.61
C TRP A 110 -1.97 -22.51 -5.32
N ILE A 111 -2.70 -22.94 -6.37
CA ILE A 111 -4.04 -23.52 -6.21
C ILE A 111 -3.97 -24.77 -5.33
N LEU A 112 -2.97 -25.63 -5.58
CA LEU A 112 -2.70 -26.83 -4.78
C LEU A 112 -2.48 -26.48 -3.30
N MET A 113 -1.57 -25.54 -3.02
CA MET A 113 -1.26 -25.11 -1.65
C MET A 113 -2.43 -24.46 -0.92
N ASN A 114 -3.40 -23.90 -1.64
CA ASN A 114 -4.62 -23.32 -1.05
C ASN A 114 -5.76 -24.34 -0.97
N ARG A 115 -5.51 -25.62 -1.26
CA ARG A 115 -6.53 -26.70 -1.33
C ARG A 115 -7.70 -26.37 -2.27
N LYS A 116 -7.45 -25.54 -3.27
CA LYS A 116 -8.44 -25.14 -4.29
C LYS A 116 -8.34 -25.99 -5.55
N LEU A 117 -7.34 -26.87 -5.65
CA LEU A 117 -7.17 -27.72 -6.83
C LEU A 117 -8.18 -28.85 -6.78
N ALA A 118 -8.89 -29.09 -7.88
CA ALA A 118 -9.77 -30.24 -8.01
C ALA A 118 -8.90 -31.49 -8.23
N THR A 119 -8.54 -32.15 -7.14
CA THR A 119 -7.90 -33.47 -7.15
C THR A 119 -8.95 -34.56 -7.02
N VAL A 120 -8.66 -35.78 -7.49
CA VAL A 120 -9.58 -36.94 -7.41
C VAL A 120 -10.02 -37.22 -5.96
N ASP A 121 -9.12 -37.01 -5.00
CA ASP A 121 -9.35 -37.08 -3.56
C ASP A 121 -10.44 -36.11 -3.04
N ARG A 122 -10.67 -34.99 -3.76
CA ARG A 122 -11.69 -33.99 -3.40
C ARG A 122 -13.06 -34.26 -4.04
N LEU A 123 -13.08 -35.07 -5.10
CA LEU A 123 -14.30 -35.48 -5.82
C LEU A 123 -14.93 -36.74 -5.21
N THR A 124 -14.20 -37.46 -4.38
CA THR A 124 -14.60 -38.71 -3.72
C THR A 124 -15.31 -38.48 -2.38
N LYS A 125 -15.81 -37.26 -2.13
CA LYS A 125 -16.49 -36.86 -0.90
C LYS A 125 -17.93 -36.44 -1.17
#